data_AF-A0A7C6QGY0-F1
#
_entry.id   AF-A0A7C6QGY0-F1
#
_cell.length_a   1.000
_cell.length_b   1.000
_cell.length_c   1.000
_cell.angle_alpha   90.00
_cell.angle_beta   90.00
_cell.angle_gamma   90.00
#
_symmetry.space_group_name_H-M   'P 1'
#
loop_
_entity.id
_entity.type
_entity.pdbx_description
1 polymer ?
#
loop_
_entity_poly.entity_id
_entity_poly.type
_entity_poly.pdbx_seq_one_letter_code
_entity_poly.pdbx_strand_id
1 'polypeptide(L)'
;MRYLERLTTAEQQWRDRVIGAVVQRLAPEWLHPNHLTALRLGLTLIAMACYFTRRPLSWQIWLLSIAALSDTCDGVVARTRKRSSSFGAQFDYVTDWFLGAWTGFLTISMGLLKPRLIAHILIPQLFISAADWLRAKALTESREAGEVMVAEAEKKKAAEVASEASEAREAREAREVSEVKKALHTVVQTAQFHANTLSRARFTYILTGLLLLTGGMVYYQPLLHLLGLAAIIISIILSWLLAFNNVTGLMQQQQQQQPVPSWRVDRRA
;
A
#
# COMPACT_ATOMS: atom_id res chain seq x y z
N MET A 1 -13.58 -6.08 9.59
CA MET A 1 -12.10 -6.22 9.56
C MET A 1 -11.66 -7.66 9.28
N ARG A 2 -11.90 -8.64 10.18
CA ARG A 2 -11.40 -10.03 10.04
C ARG A 2 -11.66 -10.75 8.70
N TYR A 3 -12.76 -10.45 7.99
CA TYR A 3 -13.07 -11.11 6.71
C TYR A 3 -12.19 -10.62 5.56
N LEU A 4 -11.89 -9.32 5.48
CA LEU A 4 -11.04 -8.74 4.43
C LEU A 4 -9.58 -9.17 4.58
N GLU A 5 -9.09 -9.29 5.82
CA GLU A 5 -7.76 -9.84 6.12
C GLU A 5 -7.66 -11.32 5.71
N ARG A 6 -8.71 -12.12 5.93
CA ARG A 6 -8.78 -13.51 5.48
C ARG A 6 -8.79 -13.64 3.96
N LEU A 7 -9.55 -12.78 3.28
CA LEU A 7 -9.55 -12.74 1.80
C LEU A 7 -8.19 -12.33 1.25
N THR A 8 -7.57 -11.32 1.85
CA THR A 8 -6.21 -10.85 1.53
C THR A 8 -5.19 -11.97 1.62
N THR A 9 -5.17 -12.66 2.75
CA THR A 9 -4.23 -13.75 2.99
C THR A 9 -4.51 -14.94 2.07
N ALA A 10 -5.77 -15.25 1.79
CA ALA A 10 -6.15 -16.30 0.84
C ALA A 10 -5.73 -15.97 -0.61
N GLU A 11 -5.98 -14.75 -1.08
CA GLU A 11 -5.55 -14.27 -2.41
C GLU A 11 -4.04 -14.37 -2.54
N GLN A 12 -3.32 -13.85 -1.54
CA GLN A 12 -1.86 -13.86 -1.54
C GLN A 12 -1.31 -15.29 -1.52
N GLN A 13 -1.87 -16.18 -0.69
CA GLN A 13 -1.48 -17.59 -0.64
C GLN A 13 -1.74 -18.31 -1.95
N TRP A 14 -2.88 -18.05 -2.61
CA TRP A 14 -3.20 -18.63 -3.90
C TRP A 14 -2.22 -18.15 -4.97
N ARG A 15 -1.97 -16.83 -5.04
CA ARG A 15 -1.00 -16.23 -5.98
C ARG A 15 0.41 -16.79 -5.74
N ASP A 16 0.85 -16.84 -4.50
CA ASP A 16 2.16 -17.38 -4.13
C ASP A 16 2.27 -18.87 -4.46
N ARG A 17 1.17 -19.64 -4.41
CA ARG A 17 1.16 -21.04 -4.82
C ARG A 17 1.29 -21.21 -6.33
N VAL A 18 0.51 -20.45 -7.11
CA VAL A 18 0.50 -20.57 -8.57
C VAL A 18 1.75 -19.95 -9.19
N ILE A 19 2.00 -18.67 -8.90
CA ILE A 19 3.13 -17.92 -9.46
C ILE A 19 4.43 -18.39 -8.81
N GLY A 20 4.45 -18.67 -7.51
CA GLY A 20 5.67 -19.10 -6.82
C GLY A 20 6.21 -20.42 -7.35
N ALA A 21 5.35 -21.37 -7.73
CA ALA A 21 5.77 -22.60 -8.39
C ALA A 21 6.45 -22.34 -9.74
N VAL A 22 5.89 -21.43 -10.54
CA VAL A 22 6.46 -21.03 -11.83
C VAL A 22 7.78 -20.29 -11.64
N VAL A 23 7.84 -19.34 -10.71
CA VAL A 23 9.03 -18.56 -10.37
C VAL A 23 10.14 -19.47 -9.86
N GLN A 24 9.86 -20.44 -8.99
CA GLN A 24 10.89 -21.36 -8.49
C GLN A 24 11.46 -22.24 -9.61
N ARG A 25 10.67 -22.56 -10.64
CA ARG A 25 11.11 -23.41 -11.76
C ARG A 25 11.83 -22.64 -12.86
N LEU A 26 11.44 -21.39 -13.11
CA LEU A 26 11.92 -20.61 -14.26
C LEU A 26 12.85 -19.45 -13.89
N ALA A 27 12.73 -18.88 -12.69
CA ALA A 27 13.50 -17.70 -12.33
C ALA A 27 14.89 -18.10 -11.79
N PRO A 28 15.99 -17.60 -12.38
CA PRO A 28 17.32 -17.93 -11.91
C PRO A 28 17.60 -17.36 -10.52
N GLU A 29 18.53 -17.95 -9.77
CA GLU A 29 18.81 -17.58 -8.37
C GLU A 29 19.35 -16.14 -8.21
N TRP A 30 20.02 -15.63 -9.25
CA TRP A 30 20.55 -14.27 -9.28
C TRP A 30 19.47 -13.20 -9.51
N LEU A 31 18.24 -13.59 -9.90
CA LEU A 31 17.14 -12.65 -10.07
C LEU A 31 16.70 -12.07 -8.73
N HIS A 32 17.05 -10.81 -8.48
CA HIS A 32 16.63 -10.07 -7.29
C HIS A 32 15.26 -9.42 -7.53
N PRO A 33 14.36 -9.31 -6.53
CA PRO A 33 13.10 -8.57 -6.66
C PRO A 33 13.30 -7.18 -7.27
N ASN A 34 14.27 -6.41 -6.77
CA ASN A 34 14.61 -5.09 -7.30
C ASN A 34 14.98 -5.07 -8.80
N HIS A 35 15.46 -6.17 -9.38
CA HIS A 35 15.72 -6.24 -10.83
C HIS A 35 14.42 -6.22 -11.62
N LEU A 36 13.36 -6.87 -11.11
CA LEU A 36 12.05 -6.86 -11.74
C LEU A 36 11.38 -5.48 -11.60
N THR A 37 11.49 -4.86 -10.42
CA THR A 37 11.04 -3.47 -10.23
C THR A 37 11.79 -2.50 -11.15
N ALA A 38 13.12 -2.64 -11.27
CA ALA A 38 13.93 -1.83 -12.19
C ALA A 38 13.58 -2.09 -13.67
N LEU A 39 13.29 -3.35 -14.03
CA LEU A 39 12.79 -3.72 -15.35
C LEU A 39 11.46 -3.02 -15.65
N ARG A 40 10.52 -3.00 -14.69
CA ARG A 40 9.24 -2.28 -14.83
C ARG A 40 9.46 -0.80 -15.11
N LEU A 41 10.32 -0.15 -14.33
CA LEU A 41 10.66 1.26 -14.54
C LEU A 41 11.29 1.48 -15.93
N GLY A 42 12.27 0.64 -16.29
CA GLY A 42 12.93 0.68 -17.60
C GLY A 42 11.95 0.51 -18.76
N LEU A 43 11.06 -0.48 -18.70
CA LEU A 43 10.03 -0.70 -19.73
C LEU A 43 9.05 0.49 -19.83
N THR A 44 8.69 1.10 -18.71
CA THR A 44 7.83 2.29 -18.68
C THR A 44 8.54 3.49 -19.34
N LEU A 45 9.83 3.70 -19.03
CA LEU A 45 10.64 4.75 -19.65
C LEU A 45 10.85 4.52 -21.14
N ILE A 46 11.05 3.27 -21.57
CA ILE A 46 11.14 2.92 -23.00
C ILE A 46 9.80 3.19 -23.69
N ALA A 47 8.67 2.82 -23.09
CA ALA A 47 7.35 3.15 -23.63
C ALA A 47 7.13 4.66 -23.75
N MET A 48 7.61 5.43 -22.77
CA MET A 48 7.60 6.89 -22.80
C MET A 48 8.49 7.45 -23.92
N ALA A 49 9.71 6.94 -24.09
CA ALA A 49 10.57 7.33 -25.19
C ALA A 49 9.96 6.98 -26.56
N CYS A 50 9.30 5.83 -26.67
CA CYS A 50 8.55 5.42 -27.87
C CYS A 50 7.45 6.42 -28.21
N TYR A 51 6.74 6.97 -27.22
CA TYR A 51 5.74 8.02 -27.44
C TYR A 51 6.35 9.27 -28.06
N PHE A 52 7.43 9.81 -27.47
CA PHE A 52 8.08 11.03 -27.98
C PHE A 52 8.77 10.84 -29.34
N THR A 53 9.24 9.62 -29.62
CA THR A 53 9.82 9.26 -30.93
C THR A 53 8.76 8.83 -31.97
N ARG A 54 7.47 9.03 -31.66
CA ARG A 54 6.33 8.74 -32.55
C ARG A 54 6.28 7.27 -33.02
N ARG A 55 6.72 6.34 -32.17
CA ARG A 55 6.60 4.90 -32.43
C ARG A 55 5.14 4.46 -32.32
N PRO A 56 4.74 3.39 -33.03
CA PRO A 56 3.37 2.91 -33.01
C PRO A 56 2.93 2.58 -31.60
N LEU A 57 1.69 2.94 -31.29
CA LEU A 57 1.13 2.82 -29.94
C LEU A 57 1.00 1.36 -29.49
N SER A 58 0.80 0.42 -30.43
CA SER A 58 0.78 -1.01 -30.14
C SER A 58 2.04 -1.46 -29.38
N TRP A 59 3.21 -0.95 -29.77
CA TRP A 59 4.48 -1.23 -29.09
C TRP A 59 4.51 -0.71 -27.66
N GLN A 60 3.98 0.49 -27.44
CA GLN A 60 3.91 1.09 -26.10
C GLN A 60 2.99 0.28 -25.19
N ILE A 61 1.83 -0.15 -25.70
CA ILE A 61 0.88 -0.97 -24.94
C ILE A 61 1.50 -2.32 -24.56
N TRP A 62 2.23 -2.97 -25.48
CA TRP A 62 2.94 -4.21 -25.17
C TRP A 62 3.98 -4.01 -24.07
N LEU A 63 4.81 -2.97 -24.17
CA LEU A 63 5.80 -2.64 -23.14
C LEU A 63 5.16 -2.39 -21.77
N LEU A 64 4.09 -1.58 -21.73
CA LEU A 64 3.38 -1.26 -20.49
C LEU A 64 2.65 -2.49 -19.92
N SER A 65 2.16 -3.39 -20.77
CA SER A 65 1.53 -4.64 -20.33
C SER A 65 2.55 -5.58 -19.70
N ILE A 66 3.74 -5.70 -20.28
CA ILE A 66 4.85 -6.50 -19.70
C ILE A 66 5.32 -5.86 -18.38
N ALA A 67 5.42 -4.53 -18.33
CA ALA A 67 5.74 -3.79 -17.11
C ALA A 67 4.71 -4.07 -16.01
N ALA A 68 3.41 -3.95 -16.31
CA ALA A 68 2.33 -4.26 -15.38
C ALA A 68 2.37 -5.72 -14.89
N LEU A 69 2.70 -6.67 -15.77
CA LEU A 69 2.79 -8.08 -15.39
C LEU A 69 3.97 -8.34 -14.43
N SER A 70 5.09 -7.63 -14.61
CA SER A 70 6.28 -7.77 -13.75
C SER A 70 6.04 -7.42 -12.28
N ASP A 71 5.04 -6.58 -11.99
CA ASP A 71 4.56 -6.25 -10.62
C ASP A 71 4.02 -7.44 -9.85
N THR A 72 3.29 -8.31 -10.54
CA THR A 72 2.79 -9.51 -9.86
C THR A 72 3.92 -10.49 -9.52
N CYS A 73 5.03 -10.43 -10.26
CA CYS A 73 6.15 -11.36 -10.13
C CYS A 73 7.13 -10.95 -9.02
N ASP A 74 7.47 -9.67 -8.89
CA ASP A 74 8.53 -9.25 -7.96
C ASP A 74 8.13 -9.41 -6.49
N GLY A 75 6.86 -9.13 -6.15
CA GLY A 75 6.30 -9.37 -4.84
C GLY A 75 6.30 -10.87 -4.49
N VAL A 76 6.00 -11.75 -5.45
CA VAL A 76 6.05 -13.20 -5.25
C VAL A 76 7.49 -13.68 -5.09
N VAL A 77 8.43 -13.19 -5.90
CA VAL A 77 9.87 -13.50 -5.78
C VAL A 77 10.40 -13.07 -4.41
N ALA A 78 10.03 -11.87 -3.94
CA ALA A 78 10.47 -11.35 -2.64
C ALA A 78 10.01 -12.24 -1.49
N ARG A 79 8.75 -12.70 -1.51
CA ARG A 79 8.19 -13.57 -0.47
C ARG A 79 8.73 -14.99 -0.52
N THR A 80 8.75 -15.59 -1.70
CA THR A 80 9.24 -16.97 -1.88
C THR A 80 10.72 -17.11 -1.52
N ARG A 81 11.54 -16.09 -1.80
CA ARG A 81 12.98 -16.07 -1.46
C ARG A 81 13.30 -15.41 -0.12
N LYS A 82 12.30 -14.93 0.63
CA LYS A 82 12.47 -14.16 1.89
C LYS A 82 13.43 -12.96 1.75
N ARG A 83 13.43 -12.29 0.60
CA ARG A 83 14.29 -11.13 0.26
C ARG A 83 13.52 -9.81 0.26
N SER A 84 12.59 -9.62 1.19
CA SER A 84 11.88 -8.34 1.35
C SER A 84 12.80 -7.31 2.01
N SER A 85 12.94 -6.12 1.41
CA SER A 85 13.69 -5.00 1.97
C SER A 85 12.81 -3.74 2.00
N SER A 86 13.06 -2.85 2.97
CA SER A 86 12.34 -1.56 3.07
C SER A 86 12.58 -0.69 1.83
N PHE A 87 13.82 -0.64 1.34
CA PHE A 87 14.16 0.04 0.08
C PHE A 87 13.38 -0.51 -1.11
N GLY A 88 13.33 -1.85 -1.26
CA GLY A 88 12.59 -2.49 -2.34
C GLY A 88 11.10 -2.13 -2.31
N ALA A 89 10.48 -2.09 -1.13
CA ALA A 89 9.07 -1.69 -0.99
C ALA A 89 8.82 -0.22 -1.39
N GLN A 90 9.73 0.69 -1.03
CA GLN A 90 9.61 2.08 -1.44
C GLN A 90 9.85 2.26 -2.95
N PHE A 91 10.81 1.52 -3.51
CA PHE A 91 11.11 1.56 -4.94
C PHE A 91 9.95 1.02 -5.79
N ASP A 92 9.32 -0.07 -5.34
CA ASP A 92 8.12 -0.65 -5.93
C ASP A 92 6.96 0.35 -5.96
N TYR A 93 6.66 0.96 -4.80
CA TYR A 93 5.63 1.99 -4.69
C TYR A 93 5.83 3.16 -5.65
N VAL A 94 7.06 3.69 -5.76
CA VAL A 94 7.37 4.79 -6.69
C VAL A 94 7.19 4.35 -8.14
N THR A 95 7.62 3.14 -8.47
CA THR A 95 7.55 2.61 -9.84
C THR A 95 6.10 2.35 -10.27
N ASP A 96 5.24 1.86 -9.37
CA ASP A 96 3.81 1.69 -9.63
C ASP A 96 3.10 3.01 -9.92
N TRP A 97 3.40 4.04 -9.12
CA TRP A 97 2.89 5.39 -9.36
C TRP A 97 3.32 5.90 -10.74
N PHE A 98 4.58 5.68 -11.10
CA PHE A 98 5.10 6.11 -12.39
C PHE A 98 4.42 5.39 -13.57
N LEU A 99 4.26 4.06 -13.48
CA LEU A 99 3.57 3.25 -14.47
C LEU A 99 2.10 3.65 -14.62
N GLY A 100 1.39 3.81 -13.49
CA GLY A 100 -0.01 4.23 -13.47
C GLY A 100 -0.21 5.63 -14.02
N ALA A 101 0.64 6.59 -13.63
CA ALA A 101 0.59 7.97 -14.10
C ALA A 101 0.84 8.06 -15.61
N TRP A 102 1.85 7.37 -16.12
CA TRP A 102 2.16 7.36 -17.54
C TRP A 102 1.05 6.70 -18.38
N THR A 103 0.53 5.56 -17.94
CA THR A 103 -0.58 4.87 -18.61
C THR A 103 -1.86 5.72 -18.60
N GLY A 104 -2.13 6.41 -17.49
CA GLY A 104 -3.23 7.36 -17.38
C GLY A 104 -3.06 8.54 -18.34
N PHE A 105 -1.87 9.15 -18.38
CA PHE A 105 -1.53 10.22 -19.32
C PHE A 105 -1.76 9.80 -20.77
N LEU A 106 -1.25 8.62 -21.16
CA LEU A 106 -1.43 8.06 -22.50
C LEU A 106 -2.91 7.97 -22.85
N THR A 107 -3.72 7.39 -21.95
CA THR A 107 -5.16 7.21 -22.17
C THR A 107 -5.91 8.55 -22.31
N ILE A 108 -5.53 9.55 -21.51
CA ILE A 108 -6.10 10.90 -21.56
C ILE A 108 -5.70 11.62 -22.85
N SER A 109 -4.42 11.56 -23.24
CA SER A 109 -3.92 12.20 -24.46
C SER A 109 -4.59 11.69 -25.73
N MET A 110 -5.12 10.46 -25.68
CA MET A 110 -5.86 9.85 -26.78
C MET A 110 -7.36 10.18 -26.76
N GLY A 111 -7.85 10.92 -25.77
CA GLY A 111 -9.26 11.27 -25.64
C GLY A 111 -10.17 10.08 -25.32
N LEU A 112 -9.62 8.97 -24.82
CA LEU A 112 -10.40 7.75 -24.53
C LEU A 112 -11.25 7.89 -23.26
N LEU A 113 -10.88 8.78 -22.35
CA LEU A 113 -11.58 9.00 -21.09
C LEU A 113 -12.29 10.35 -21.08
N LYS A 114 -13.59 10.32 -20.79
CA LYS A 114 -14.38 11.53 -20.55
C LYS A 114 -13.89 12.21 -19.26
N PRO A 115 -13.84 13.56 -19.20
CA PRO A 115 -13.41 14.29 -17.99
C PRO A 115 -14.15 13.88 -16.71
N ARG A 116 -15.44 13.54 -16.82
CA ARG A 116 -16.25 13.04 -15.70
C ARG A 116 -15.72 11.73 -15.11
N LEU A 117 -15.27 10.79 -15.95
CA LEU A 117 -14.69 9.52 -15.48
C LEU A 117 -13.35 9.75 -14.78
N ILE A 118 -12.52 10.65 -15.33
CA ILE A 118 -11.24 11.02 -14.71
C ILE A 118 -11.48 11.59 -13.31
N ALA A 119 -12.46 12.49 -13.14
CA ALA A 119 -12.83 13.02 -11.82
C ALA A 119 -13.25 11.90 -10.85
N HIS A 120 -14.04 10.93 -11.29
CA HIS A 120 -14.44 9.79 -10.46
C HIS A 120 -13.29 8.82 -10.10
N ILE A 121 -12.21 8.80 -10.87
CA ILE A 121 -10.99 8.04 -10.52
C ILE A 121 -10.15 8.84 -9.51
N LEU A 122 -9.94 10.15 -9.77
CA LEU A 122 -9.03 10.98 -8.98
C LEU A 122 -9.60 11.41 -7.63
N ILE A 123 -10.88 11.79 -7.54
CA ILE A 123 -11.46 12.33 -6.30
C ILE A 123 -11.38 11.30 -5.15
N PRO A 124 -11.83 10.04 -5.32
CA PRO A 124 -11.67 9.03 -4.27
C PRO A 124 -10.21 8.74 -3.93
N GLN A 125 -9.32 8.80 -4.93
CA GLN A 125 -7.88 8.56 -4.73
C GLN A 125 -7.26 9.63 -3.82
N LEU A 126 -7.55 10.90 -4.10
CA LEU A 126 -7.10 12.02 -3.27
C LEU A 126 -7.70 11.92 -1.87
N PHE A 127 -8.97 11.55 -1.77
CA PHE A 127 -9.65 11.39 -0.49
C PHE A 127 -9.04 10.28 0.36
N ILE A 128 -8.81 9.10 -0.20
CA ILE A 128 -8.16 7.97 0.49
C ILE A 128 -6.74 8.36 0.92
N SER A 129 -5.96 8.98 0.02
CA SER A 129 -4.58 9.40 0.31
C SER A 129 -4.52 10.44 1.43
N ALA A 130 -5.45 11.40 1.44
CA ALA A 130 -5.56 12.39 2.51
C ALA A 130 -5.95 11.75 3.85
N ALA A 131 -6.92 10.81 3.84
CA ALA A 131 -7.32 10.09 5.04
C ALA A 131 -6.17 9.24 5.61
N ASP A 132 -5.42 8.55 4.75
CA ASP A 132 -4.26 7.74 5.17
C ASP A 132 -3.12 8.62 5.70
N TRP A 133 -2.88 9.78 5.08
CA TRP A 133 -1.91 10.76 5.57
C TRP A 133 -2.28 11.33 6.94
N LEU A 134 -3.56 11.67 7.17
CA LEU A 134 -4.06 12.13 8.47
C LEU A 134 -3.89 11.06 9.56
N ARG A 135 -4.18 9.79 9.22
CA ARG A 135 -3.96 8.66 10.15
C ARG A 135 -2.47 8.48 10.47
N ALA A 136 -1.60 8.55 9.46
CA ALA A 136 -0.16 8.43 9.65
C ALA A 136 0.38 9.54 10.58
N LYS A 137 -0.11 10.78 10.43
CA LYS A 137 0.21 11.87 11.35
C LYS A 137 -0.23 11.59 12.78
N ALA A 138 -1.49 11.19 12.99
CA ALA A 138 -2.01 10.90 14.33
C ALA A 138 -1.23 9.77 15.03
N LEU A 139 -0.79 8.75 14.29
CA LEU A 139 0.05 7.67 14.83
C LEU A 139 1.45 8.15 15.23
N THR A 140 2.03 9.08 14.46
CA THR A 140 3.35 9.63 14.74
C THR A 140 3.31 10.49 16.00
N GLU A 141 2.30 11.36 16.12
CA GLU A 141 2.08 12.17 17.32
C GLU A 141 1.84 11.30 18.57
N SER A 142 1.05 10.23 18.44
CA SER A 142 0.82 9.28 19.53
C SER A 142 2.11 8.54 19.94
N ARG A 143 2.99 8.25 18.98
CA ARG A 143 4.29 7.61 19.23
C ARG A 143 5.23 8.56 19.98
N GLU A 144 5.34 9.80 19.53
CA GLU A 144 6.18 10.81 20.19
C GLU A 144 5.70 11.06 21.63
N ALA A 145 4.39 11.19 21.85
CA ALA A 145 3.83 11.32 23.20
C ALA A 145 4.16 10.10 24.08
N GLY A 146 4.07 8.88 23.53
CA GLY A 146 4.43 7.65 24.23
C GLY A 146 5.92 7.57 24.58
N GLU A 147 6.82 7.95 23.66
CA GLU A 147 8.27 8.00 23.89
C GLU A 147 8.62 9.01 25.00
N VAL A 148 7.95 10.17 25.03
CA VAL A 148 8.10 11.17 26.11
C VAL A 148 7.64 10.62 27.46
N MET A 149 6.48 9.96 27.52
CA MET A 149 5.98 9.35 28.76
C MET A 149 6.91 8.24 29.28
N VAL A 150 7.47 7.41 28.39
CA VAL A 150 8.45 6.38 28.76
C VAL A 150 9.72 7.03 29.30
N ALA A 151 10.25 8.06 28.63
CA ALA A 151 11.43 8.77 29.10
C ALA A 151 11.22 9.48 30.45
N GLU A 152 10.03 10.02 30.71
CA GLU A 152 9.68 10.63 31.99
C GLU A 152 9.52 9.59 33.11
N ALA A 153 8.91 8.45 32.79
CA ALA A 153 8.83 7.31 33.70
C ALA A 153 10.23 6.73 34.02
N GLU A 154 11.11 6.63 33.02
CA GLU A 154 12.52 6.24 33.20
C GLU A 154 13.25 7.22 34.12
N LYS A 155 13.10 8.55 33.93
CA LYS A 155 13.69 9.55 34.83
C LYS A 155 13.18 9.45 36.26
N LYS A 156 11.86 9.29 36.44
CA LYS A 156 11.23 9.16 37.76
C LYS A 156 11.67 7.87 38.46
N LYS A 157 11.69 6.75 37.72
CA LYS A 157 12.21 5.47 38.20
C LYS A 157 13.70 5.57 38.51
N ALA A 158 14.53 6.21 37.68
CA ALA A 158 15.95 6.41 37.97
C ALA A 158 16.18 7.22 39.26
N ALA A 159 15.34 8.23 39.53
CA ALA A 159 15.37 9.00 40.78
C ALA A 159 14.94 8.16 42.00
N GLU A 160 13.95 7.27 41.85
CA GLU A 160 13.52 6.29 42.86
C GLU A 160 14.54 5.12 43.00
N VAL A 161 15.29 4.83 41.93
CA VAL A 161 16.34 3.83 41.85
C VAL A 161 17.59 4.26 42.61
N ALA A 162 17.94 5.54 42.50
CA ALA A 162 18.97 6.17 43.32
C ALA A 162 18.66 6.12 44.84
N SER A 163 17.42 5.77 45.23
CA SER A 163 16.96 5.68 46.61
C SER A 163 16.95 4.26 47.20
N GLU A 164 17.14 3.18 46.42
CA GLU A 164 16.98 1.79 46.92
C GLU A 164 17.93 0.80 46.22
N ALA A 165 18.66 0.02 47.02
CA ALA A 165 19.86 -0.77 46.67
C ALA A 165 19.81 -1.65 45.39
N SER A 166 20.98 -1.78 44.76
CA SER A 166 21.18 -1.74 43.30
C SER A 166 21.23 -3.06 42.52
N GLU A 167 21.05 -4.25 43.10
CA GLU A 167 21.37 -5.49 42.36
C GLU A 167 20.17 -6.24 41.75
N ALA A 168 18.95 -6.06 42.25
CA ALA A 168 17.76 -6.71 41.67
C ALA A 168 17.06 -5.89 40.57
N ARG A 169 17.49 -4.64 40.36
CA ARG A 169 16.80 -3.64 39.53
C ARG A 169 17.19 -3.67 38.05
N GLU A 170 18.46 -3.92 37.74
CA GLU A 170 18.99 -3.88 36.36
C GLU A 170 18.38 -4.96 35.45
N ALA A 171 18.15 -6.16 36.00
CA ALA A 171 17.54 -7.28 35.26
C ALA A 171 16.03 -7.08 34.96
N ARG A 172 15.34 -6.26 35.77
CA ARG A 172 13.93 -5.89 35.55
C ARG A 172 13.81 -4.79 34.49
N GLU A 173 14.72 -3.82 34.52
CA GLU A 173 14.80 -2.70 33.59
C GLU A 173 15.04 -3.16 32.14
N ALA A 174 16.00 -4.07 31.93
CA ALA A 174 16.28 -4.63 30.61
C ALA A 174 15.08 -5.39 29.98
N ARG A 175 14.21 -6.00 30.81
CA ARG A 175 13.02 -6.73 30.33
C ARG A 175 11.88 -5.81 29.93
N GLU A 176 11.56 -4.79 30.73
CA GLU A 176 10.45 -3.87 30.41
C GLU A 176 10.75 -3.01 29.17
N VAL A 177 11.95 -2.47 29.04
CA VAL A 177 12.35 -1.66 27.88
C VAL A 177 12.35 -2.48 26.59
N SER A 178 12.77 -3.75 26.68
CA SER A 178 12.70 -4.72 25.58
C SER A 178 11.25 -4.95 25.11
N GLU A 179 10.32 -5.13 26.03
CA GLU A 179 8.90 -5.38 25.72
C GLU A 179 8.24 -4.13 25.09
N VAL A 180 8.50 -2.94 25.63
CA VAL A 180 7.97 -1.68 25.07
C VAL A 180 8.52 -1.43 23.66
N LYS A 181 9.83 -1.62 23.44
CA LYS A 181 10.42 -1.49 22.09
C LYS A 181 9.85 -2.52 21.11
N LYS A 182 9.64 -3.77 21.54
CA LYS A 182 8.98 -4.80 20.71
C LYS A 182 7.54 -4.43 20.37
N ALA A 183 6.77 -3.96 21.34
CA ALA A 183 5.39 -3.54 21.14
C ALA A 183 5.32 -2.37 20.16
N LEU A 184 6.17 -1.35 20.34
CA LEU A 184 6.25 -0.18 19.47
C LEU A 184 6.63 -0.58 18.03
N HIS A 185 7.66 -1.42 17.86
CA HIS A 185 8.09 -1.90 16.55
C HIS A 185 6.99 -2.72 15.85
N THR A 186 6.27 -3.56 16.59
CA THR A 186 5.15 -4.36 16.06
C THR A 186 3.99 -3.47 15.61
N VAL A 187 3.65 -2.44 16.38
CA VAL A 187 2.58 -1.47 16.05
C VAL A 187 2.97 -0.62 14.83
N VAL A 188 4.22 -0.17 14.75
CA VAL A 188 4.73 0.61 13.60
C VAL A 188 4.80 -0.22 12.32
N GLN A 189 5.28 -1.47 12.39
CA GLN A 189 5.28 -2.37 11.23
C GLN A 189 3.87 -2.73 10.76
N THR A 190 2.92 -2.92 11.68
CA THR A 190 1.52 -3.20 11.31
C THR A 190 0.81 -1.98 10.72
N ALA A 191 1.16 -0.76 11.14
CA ALA A 191 0.64 0.47 10.56
C ALA A 191 1.20 0.76 9.15
N GLN A 192 2.48 0.50 8.90
CA GLN A 192 3.10 0.75 7.58
C GLN A 192 2.71 -0.26 6.49
N PHE A 193 2.14 -1.42 6.83
CA PHE A 193 1.81 -2.49 5.88
C PHE A 193 0.31 -2.64 5.53
N HIS A 194 -0.56 -1.76 5.99
CA HIS A 194 -1.98 -1.75 5.60
C HIS A 194 -2.23 -1.15 4.19
N ALA A 195 -1.37 -1.48 3.23
CA ALA A 195 -1.79 -1.45 1.84
C ALA A 195 -2.84 -2.56 1.66
N ASN A 196 -4.10 -2.24 2.00
CA ASN A 196 -5.22 -3.17 1.90
C ASN A 196 -5.19 -3.84 0.52
N THR A 197 -5.42 -5.15 0.46
CA THR A 197 -5.56 -5.89 -0.81
C THR A 197 -6.54 -5.21 -1.76
N LEU A 198 -7.54 -4.54 -1.18
CA LEU A 198 -8.49 -3.75 -1.93
C LEU A 198 -7.84 -2.56 -2.67
N SER A 199 -6.85 -1.90 -2.07
CA SER A 199 -6.05 -0.85 -2.71
C SER A 199 -5.21 -1.39 -3.87
N ARG A 200 -4.58 -2.58 -3.70
CA ARG A 200 -3.82 -3.25 -4.77
C ARG A 200 -4.73 -3.71 -5.89
N ALA A 201 -5.80 -4.43 -5.56
CA ALA A 201 -6.80 -4.89 -6.52
C ALA A 201 -7.34 -3.72 -7.34
N ARG A 202 -7.68 -2.61 -6.69
CA ARG A 202 -8.10 -1.39 -7.36
C ARG A 202 -7.04 -0.85 -8.32
N PHE A 203 -5.78 -0.73 -7.91
CA PHE A 203 -4.70 -0.29 -8.79
C PHE A 203 -4.58 -1.22 -10.02
N THR A 204 -4.62 -2.54 -9.80
CA THR A 204 -4.63 -3.54 -10.88
C THR A 204 -5.81 -3.37 -11.82
N TYR A 205 -7.03 -3.12 -11.31
CA TYR A 205 -8.22 -2.87 -12.14
C TYR A 205 -8.10 -1.57 -12.95
N ILE A 206 -7.58 -0.49 -12.35
CA ILE A 206 -7.36 0.78 -13.06
C ILE A 206 -6.34 0.54 -14.17
N LEU A 207 -5.17 -0.01 -13.85
CA LEU A 207 -4.08 -0.22 -14.79
C LEU A 207 -4.51 -1.16 -15.94
N THR A 208 -5.13 -2.30 -15.60
CA THR A 208 -5.65 -3.24 -16.59
C THR A 208 -6.75 -2.60 -17.44
N GLY A 209 -7.66 -1.84 -16.82
CA GLY A 209 -8.73 -1.14 -17.51
C GLY A 209 -8.22 -0.10 -18.52
N LEU A 210 -7.20 0.67 -18.13
CA LEU A 210 -6.54 1.62 -19.02
C LEU A 210 -5.85 0.90 -20.19
N LEU A 211 -5.06 -0.13 -19.91
CA LEU A 211 -4.38 -0.92 -20.95
C LEU A 211 -5.36 -1.56 -21.93
N LEU A 212 -6.48 -2.11 -21.45
CA LEU A 212 -7.53 -2.69 -22.27
C LEU A 212 -8.27 -1.64 -23.11
N LEU A 213 -8.53 -0.45 -22.57
CA LEU A 213 -9.12 0.65 -23.33
C LEU A 213 -8.20 1.10 -24.47
N THR A 214 -6.93 1.35 -24.16
CA THR A 214 -5.94 1.74 -25.17
C THR A 214 -5.75 0.64 -26.21
N GLY A 215 -5.63 -0.61 -25.76
CA GLY A 215 -5.50 -1.79 -26.63
C GLY A 215 -6.71 -1.99 -27.52
N GLY A 216 -7.92 -1.88 -26.98
CA GLY A 216 -9.17 -2.01 -27.74
C GLY A 216 -9.28 -0.98 -28.86
N MET A 217 -8.81 0.24 -28.62
CA MET A 217 -8.74 1.27 -29.67
C MET A 217 -7.68 0.93 -30.74
N VAL A 218 -6.48 0.54 -30.33
CA VAL A 218 -5.38 0.22 -31.27
C VAL A 218 -5.68 -0.99 -32.15
N TYR A 219 -6.31 -2.03 -31.60
CA TYR A 219 -6.63 -3.26 -32.32
C TYR A 219 -8.05 -3.28 -32.91
N TYR A 220 -8.80 -2.18 -32.78
CA TYR A 220 -10.20 -2.07 -33.21
C TYR A 220 -11.09 -3.20 -32.65
N GLN A 221 -10.84 -3.62 -31.40
CA GLN A 221 -11.57 -4.70 -30.73
C GLN A 221 -12.58 -4.11 -29.74
N PRO A 222 -13.89 -4.08 -30.08
CA PRO A 222 -14.91 -3.47 -29.21
C PRO A 222 -15.04 -4.19 -27.87
N LEU A 223 -14.79 -5.51 -27.85
CA LEU A 223 -14.79 -6.31 -26.63
C LEU A 223 -13.72 -5.85 -25.63
N LEU A 224 -12.49 -5.60 -26.09
CA LEU A 224 -11.42 -5.11 -25.22
C LEU A 224 -11.75 -3.73 -24.65
N HIS A 225 -12.33 -2.84 -25.48
CA HIS A 225 -12.76 -1.53 -25.04
C HIS A 225 -13.87 -1.62 -23.98
N LEU A 226 -14.87 -2.50 -24.18
CA LEU A 226 -15.95 -2.73 -23.21
C LEU A 226 -15.41 -3.29 -21.89
N LEU A 227 -14.53 -4.29 -21.94
CA LEU A 227 -13.89 -4.87 -20.77
C LEU A 227 -13.03 -3.85 -20.01
N GLY A 228 -12.29 -3.02 -20.74
CA GLY A 228 -11.50 -1.93 -20.16
C GLY A 228 -12.38 -0.91 -19.42
N LEU A 229 -13.49 -0.49 -20.04
CA LEU A 229 -14.46 0.40 -19.40
C LEU A 229 -15.09 -0.24 -18.16
N ALA A 230 -15.49 -1.50 -18.24
CA ALA A 230 -16.06 -2.24 -17.11
C ALA A 230 -15.06 -2.32 -15.95
N ALA A 231 -13.79 -2.64 -16.22
CA ALA A 231 -12.73 -2.68 -15.21
C ALA A 231 -12.55 -1.31 -14.53
N ILE A 232 -12.56 -0.21 -15.29
CA ILE A 232 -12.50 1.14 -14.72
C ILE A 232 -13.73 1.44 -13.84
N ILE A 233 -14.94 1.13 -14.30
CA ILE A 233 -16.17 1.36 -13.52
C ILE A 233 -16.13 0.59 -12.21
N ILE A 234 -15.75 -0.69 -12.25
CA ILE A 234 -15.57 -1.52 -11.05
C ILE A 234 -14.55 -0.86 -10.10
N SER A 235 -13.42 -0.39 -10.63
CA SER A 235 -12.40 0.29 -9.82
C SER A 235 -12.91 1.58 -9.16
N ILE A 236 -13.76 2.35 -9.83
CA ILE A 236 -14.39 3.56 -9.27
C ILE A 236 -15.31 3.16 -8.13
N ILE A 237 -16.17 2.16 -8.31
CA ILE A 237 -17.08 1.67 -7.26
C ILE A 237 -16.28 1.21 -6.03
N LEU A 238 -15.23 0.42 -6.24
CA LEU A 238 -14.34 -0.03 -5.16
C LEU A 238 -13.66 1.14 -4.45
N SER A 239 -13.26 2.19 -5.19
CA SER A 239 -12.65 3.39 -4.61
C SER A 239 -13.61 4.14 -3.69
N TRP A 240 -14.86 4.31 -4.11
CA TRP A 240 -15.88 4.96 -3.28
C TRP A 240 -16.24 4.14 -2.05
N LEU A 241 -16.35 2.81 -2.18
CA LEU A 241 -16.56 1.91 -1.04
C LEU A 241 -15.41 2.00 -0.02
N LEU A 242 -14.16 2.05 -0.51
CA LEU A 242 -12.97 2.23 0.33
C LEU A 242 -12.97 3.59 1.02
N ALA A 243 -13.23 4.66 0.28
CA ALA A 243 -13.31 6.01 0.81
C ALA A 243 -14.35 6.09 1.92
N PHE A 244 -15.56 5.56 1.68
CA PHE A 244 -16.63 5.52 2.66
C PHE A 244 -16.25 4.73 3.91
N ASN A 245 -15.68 3.54 3.75
CA ASN A 245 -15.21 2.73 4.87
C ASN A 245 -14.10 3.42 5.68
N ASN A 246 -13.25 4.23 5.02
CA ASN A 246 -12.25 5.01 5.72
C ASN A 246 -12.87 6.13 6.56
N VAL A 247 -13.90 6.82 6.06
CA VAL A 247 -14.63 7.86 6.82
C VAL A 247 -15.31 7.28 8.04
N THR A 248 -16.04 6.18 7.89
CA THR A 248 -16.77 5.56 9.01
C THR A 248 -15.80 5.09 10.10
N GLY A 249 -14.64 4.54 9.71
CA GLY A 249 -13.59 4.18 10.65
C GLY A 249 -13.03 5.37 11.44
N LEU A 250 -12.84 6.52 10.79
CA LEU A 250 -12.37 7.75 11.46
C LEU A 250 -13.42 8.29 12.44
N MET A 251 -14.70 8.29 12.05
CA MET A 251 -15.80 8.72 12.94
C MET A 251 -15.90 7.83 14.17
N GLN A 252 -15.77 6.51 14.00
CA GLN A 252 -15.80 5.56 15.12
C GLN A 252 -14.60 5.74 16.06
N GLN A 253 -13.42 6.02 15.52
CA GLN A 253 -12.22 6.30 16.31
C GLN A 253 -12.37 7.60 17.12
N GLN A 254 -12.90 8.67 16.52
CA GLN A 254 -13.18 9.91 17.26
C GLN A 254 -14.21 9.69 18.37
N GLN A 255 -15.22 8.86 18.15
CA GLN A 255 -16.22 8.55 19.17
C GLN A 255 -15.62 7.78 20.36
N GLN A 256 -14.62 6.91 20.13
CA GLN A 256 -13.91 6.19 21.19
C GLN A 256 -12.92 7.06 21.96
N GLN A 257 -12.41 8.14 21.36
CA GLN A 257 -11.48 9.08 21.99
C GLN A 257 -12.17 10.18 22.80
N GLN A 258 -13.50 10.28 22.77
CA GLN A 258 -14.18 11.24 23.64
C GLN A 258 -13.97 10.85 25.11
N PRO A 259 -13.41 11.75 25.94
CA PRO A 259 -13.13 11.44 27.33
C PRO A 259 -14.42 11.06 28.04
N VAL A 260 -14.38 9.96 28.81
CA VAL A 260 -15.51 9.59 29.66
C VAL A 260 -15.81 10.80 30.55
N PRO A 261 -17.05 11.32 30.55
CA PRO A 261 -17.36 12.54 31.29
C PRO A 261 -16.96 12.37 32.76
N SER A 262 -16.19 13.32 33.29
CA SER A 262 -15.60 13.26 34.64
C SER A 262 -16.65 13.02 35.74
N TRP A 263 -17.89 13.51 35.56
CA TRP A 263 -19.01 13.30 36.47
C TRP A 263 -19.45 11.83 36.63
N ARG A 264 -18.99 10.93 35.75
CA ARG A 264 -19.34 9.49 35.81
C ARG A 264 -18.40 8.68 36.73
N VAL A 265 -17.33 9.28 37.24
CA VAL A 265 -16.34 8.59 38.11
C VAL A 265 -16.74 8.60 39.59
N ASP A 266 -17.56 9.56 40.04
CA ASP A 266 -17.83 9.79 41.47
C ASP A 266 -18.97 8.97 42.11
N ARG A 267 -19.64 8.07 41.38
CA ARG A 267 -20.81 7.31 41.94
C ARG A 267 -20.48 5.93 42.53
N ARG A 268 -19.20 5.63 42.82
CA ARG A 268 -18.79 4.36 43.46
C ARG A 268 -17.89 4.55 44.69
N ALA A 269 -17.97 5.69 45.35
CA ALA A 269 -17.41 5.91 46.68
C ALA A 269 -18.52 5.81 47.72
#